data_AF-A0A7Y9WIK2-F1
#
_entry.id   AF-A0A7Y9WIK2-F1
#
_cell.length_a   1.000
_cell.length_b   1.000
_cell.length_c   1.000
_cell.angle_alpha   90.00
_cell.angle_beta   90.00
_cell.angle_gamma   90.00
#
_symmetry.space_group_name_H-M   'P 1'
#
loop_
_entity.id
_entity.type
_entity.pdbx_description
1 polymer ?
#
loop_
_entity_poly.entity_id
_entity_poly.type
_entity_poly.pdbx_seq_one_letter_code
_entity_poly.pdbx_strand_id
1 'polypeptide(L)'
;MTLTVNSIGDNPQQPGIYAETYIPDQLIAGNLKIVSQPIVLGAGKLPRGSVLGMISSSSVEVAAGTNAGNGTVGSTSTGAGVKLGAYTLKATGATTFTVTDPEGNALPNATVGTAYSQSGLNFTITAGGTAFAANDSFTLTIPDSAGTYILSVKTASDGSQTPVAILADAADATSGPVTTGVYLMAEVNGNALNYDASWNITTLTAALRSATIFVKSSVSAADPS
;
A
#
# COMPACT_ATOMS: atom_id res chain seq x y z
N MET A 1 -28.44 43.01 -3.08
CA MET A 1 -27.75 42.53 -4.29
C MET A 1 -27.77 43.66 -5.31
N THR A 2 -26.65 44.32 -5.55
CA THR A 2 -26.52 45.31 -6.62
C THR A 2 -26.15 44.58 -7.90
N LEU A 3 -26.96 44.75 -8.95
CA LEU A 3 -26.72 44.14 -10.25
C LEU A 3 -25.59 44.91 -10.95
N THR A 4 -24.50 44.23 -11.25
CA THR A 4 -23.43 44.78 -12.09
C THR A 4 -23.94 44.82 -13.53
N VAL A 5 -24.23 46.01 -14.06
CA VAL A 5 -24.72 46.19 -15.43
C VAL A 5 -23.52 46.18 -16.38
N ASN A 6 -23.45 45.16 -17.24
CA ASN A 6 -22.44 45.12 -18.31
C ASN A 6 -23.00 45.85 -19.54
N SER A 7 -22.27 46.84 -20.05
CA SER A 7 -22.72 47.66 -21.18
C SER A 7 -22.28 47.01 -22.50
N ILE A 8 -23.21 46.66 -23.38
CA ILE A 8 -22.94 46.09 -24.71
C ILE A 8 -23.24 47.14 -25.79
N GLY A 9 -22.23 47.49 -26.60
CA GLY A 9 -22.36 48.37 -27.77
C GLY A 9 -22.06 47.65 -29.09
N ASP A 10 -22.14 48.35 -30.23
CA ASP A 10 -22.10 47.78 -31.60
C ASP A 10 -20.80 47.04 -31.97
N ASN A 11 -19.73 47.16 -31.17
CA ASN A 11 -18.54 46.33 -31.27
C ASN A 11 -18.32 45.53 -29.96
N PRO A 12 -18.91 44.33 -29.83
CA PRO A 12 -18.80 43.52 -28.62
C PRO A 12 -17.40 42.92 -28.39
N GLN A 13 -16.50 42.99 -29.37
CA GLN A 13 -15.10 42.57 -29.23
C GLN A 13 -14.22 43.76 -28.87
N GLN A 14 -13.95 43.95 -27.58
CA GLN A 14 -12.91 44.87 -27.13
C GLN A 14 -11.52 44.27 -27.46
N PRO A 15 -10.56 45.05 -28.00
CA PRO A 15 -9.17 44.60 -28.12
C PRO A 15 -8.64 44.18 -26.75
N GLY A 16 -8.28 42.91 -26.60
CA GLY A 16 -7.79 42.33 -25.34
C GLY A 16 -6.54 41.49 -25.59
N ILE A 17 -5.61 41.53 -24.65
CA ILE A 17 -4.47 40.60 -24.59
C ILE A 17 -4.76 39.61 -23.47
N TYR A 18 -4.71 38.32 -23.78
CA TYR A 18 -4.74 37.26 -22.79
C TYR A 18 -3.39 36.57 -22.83
N ALA A 19 -2.80 36.35 -21.66
CA ALA A 19 -1.59 35.57 -21.52
C ALA A 19 -1.97 34.22 -20.91
N GLU A 20 -1.57 33.14 -21.55
CA GLU A 20 -1.72 31.79 -21.06
C GLU A 20 -0.33 31.22 -20.77
N THR A 21 -0.12 30.68 -19.59
CA THR A 21 1.10 29.94 -19.26
C THR A 21 0.80 28.45 -19.38
N TYR A 22 1.40 27.79 -20.36
CA TYR A 22 1.38 26.34 -20.43
C TYR A 22 2.31 25.78 -19.36
N ILE A 23 1.73 25.09 -18.36
CA ILE A 23 2.48 24.33 -17.36
C ILE A 23 2.40 22.86 -17.78
N PRO A 24 3.45 22.31 -18.42
CA PRO A 24 3.44 20.91 -18.81
C PRO A 24 3.38 19.98 -17.60
N ASP A 25 2.86 18.78 -17.83
CA ASP A 25 3.00 17.69 -16.87
C ASP A 25 4.48 17.45 -16.56
N GLN A 26 4.82 17.57 -15.27
CA GLN A 26 6.20 17.41 -14.80
C GLN A 26 6.59 15.95 -14.59
N LEU A 27 5.62 15.03 -14.56
CA LEU A 27 5.88 13.62 -14.30
C LEU A 27 6.37 12.88 -15.54
N ILE A 28 5.76 13.12 -16.71
CA ILE A 28 6.14 12.45 -17.96
C ILE A 28 7.30 13.20 -18.62
N ALA A 29 8.42 12.53 -18.83
CA ALA A 29 9.69 13.14 -19.27
C ALA A 29 10.14 12.70 -20.68
N GLY A 30 9.23 12.11 -21.47
CA GLY A 30 9.58 11.62 -22.79
C GLY A 30 8.38 11.17 -23.62
N ASN A 31 8.66 10.67 -24.82
CA ASN A 31 7.68 10.37 -25.86
C ASN A 31 7.46 8.86 -26.06
N LEU A 32 8.04 8.03 -25.20
CA LEU A 32 7.78 6.59 -25.18
C LEU A 32 6.26 6.32 -25.04
N LYS A 33 5.80 5.22 -25.63
CA LYS A 33 4.42 4.79 -25.48
C LYS A 33 4.11 4.53 -24.00
N ILE A 34 3.09 5.21 -23.50
CA ILE A 34 2.60 5.03 -22.14
C ILE A 34 1.63 3.87 -22.13
N VAL A 35 1.88 2.88 -21.27
CA VAL A 35 0.94 1.79 -21.00
C VAL A 35 0.37 2.02 -19.62
N SER A 36 -0.96 2.13 -19.56
CA SER A 36 -1.69 2.28 -18.31
C SER A 36 -2.66 1.13 -18.10
N GLN A 37 -2.86 0.76 -16.83
CA GLN A 37 -3.78 -0.29 -16.44
C GLN A 37 -4.51 0.11 -15.15
N PRO A 38 -5.80 -0.24 -14.99
CA PRO A 38 -6.47 -0.15 -13.69
C PRO A 38 -5.91 -1.20 -12.73
N ILE A 39 -5.65 -0.79 -11.50
CA ILE A 39 -5.24 -1.65 -10.38
C ILE A 39 -6.04 -1.30 -9.13
N VAL A 40 -5.91 -2.11 -8.09
CA VAL A 40 -6.45 -1.83 -6.76
C VAL A 40 -5.31 -1.33 -5.87
N LEU A 41 -5.43 -0.09 -5.40
CA LEU A 41 -4.57 0.47 -4.35
C LEU A 41 -5.08 -0.02 -2.99
N GLY A 42 -4.23 -0.71 -2.24
CA GLY A 42 -4.60 -1.35 -0.97
C GLY A 42 -4.51 -0.45 0.26
N ALA A 43 -3.68 0.60 0.24
CA ALA A 43 -3.48 1.45 1.41
C ALA A 43 -2.89 2.83 1.08
N GLY A 44 -3.15 3.78 1.99
CA GLY A 44 -2.52 5.09 2.02
C GLY A 44 -3.17 6.14 1.13
N LYS A 45 -2.83 7.41 1.38
CA LYS A 45 -3.20 8.55 0.53
C LYS A 45 -1.99 8.95 -0.30
N LEU A 46 -2.00 8.58 -1.57
CA LEU A 46 -0.84 8.69 -2.44
C LEU A 46 -1.09 9.72 -3.56
N PRO A 47 -0.20 10.72 -3.71
CA PRO A 47 -0.26 11.62 -4.84
C PRO A 47 0.13 10.91 -6.15
N ARG A 48 -0.27 11.50 -7.29
CA ARG A 48 0.21 11.09 -8.60
C ARG A 48 1.75 11.04 -8.63
N GLY A 49 2.31 10.07 -9.35
CA GLY A 49 3.76 9.85 -9.40
C GLY A 49 4.31 8.99 -8.26
N SER A 50 3.45 8.46 -7.37
CA SER A 50 3.88 7.52 -6.34
C SER A 50 4.39 6.20 -6.92
N VAL A 51 5.53 5.73 -6.41
CA VAL A 51 6.11 4.43 -6.79
C VAL A 51 5.43 3.32 -6.02
N LEU A 52 4.84 2.37 -6.75
CA LEU A 52 4.07 1.27 -6.17
C LEU A 52 4.78 -0.07 -6.33
N GLY A 53 4.60 -0.90 -5.30
CA GLY A 53 4.93 -2.33 -5.31
C GLY A 53 3.65 -3.16 -5.22
N MET A 54 3.68 -4.36 -5.81
CA MET A 54 2.58 -5.31 -5.71
C MET A 54 2.81 -6.25 -4.54
N ILE A 55 1.78 -6.46 -3.72
CA ILE A 55 1.81 -7.43 -2.63
C ILE A 55 1.75 -8.84 -3.24
N SER A 56 2.74 -9.68 -2.95
CA SER A 56 2.82 -11.08 -3.37
C SER A 56 2.57 -12.05 -2.21
N SER A 57 2.62 -11.57 -0.97
CA SER A 57 2.34 -12.37 0.23
C SER A 57 1.57 -11.53 1.23
N SER A 58 0.38 -11.99 1.63
CA SER A 58 -0.41 -11.33 2.66
C SER A 58 0.28 -11.44 4.02
N SER A 59 0.39 -10.32 4.72
CA SER A 59 0.81 -10.29 6.12
C SER A 59 -0.30 -10.83 7.04
N VAL A 60 0.08 -11.29 8.22
CA VAL A 60 -0.88 -11.68 9.26
C VAL A 60 -1.14 -10.46 10.15
N GLU A 61 -2.40 -10.07 10.25
CA GLU A 61 -2.84 -9.00 11.13
C GLU A 61 -3.32 -9.59 12.46
N VAL A 62 -2.74 -9.17 13.58
CA VAL A 62 -3.12 -9.66 14.91
C VAL A 62 -3.98 -8.62 15.62
N ALA A 63 -5.20 -9.02 16.00
CA ALA A 63 -6.08 -8.24 16.87
C ALA A 63 -6.27 -8.95 18.21
N ALA A 64 -6.02 -8.25 19.32
CA ALA A 64 -6.34 -8.75 20.65
C ALA A 64 -7.81 -8.47 20.98
N GLY A 65 -8.47 -9.42 21.64
CA GLY A 65 -9.77 -9.20 22.27
C GLY A 65 -9.66 -8.38 23.55
N THR A 66 -10.77 -8.29 24.29
CA THR A 66 -10.78 -7.75 25.65
C THR A 66 -10.22 -8.78 26.63
N ASN A 67 -8.90 -8.80 26.77
CA ASN A 67 -8.18 -9.82 27.51
C ASN A 67 -7.81 -9.35 28.93
N ALA A 68 -7.84 -10.26 29.89
CA ALA A 68 -7.30 -10.03 31.23
C ALA A 68 -5.76 -10.09 31.22
N GLY A 69 -5.19 -11.00 30.44
CA GLY A 69 -3.75 -11.08 30.21
C GLY A 69 -3.25 -10.03 29.22
N ASN A 70 -2.01 -9.59 29.40
CA ASN A 70 -1.34 -8.60 28.56
C ASN A 70 -0.21 -9.19 27.72
N GLY A 71 -0.23 -10.50 27.45
CA GLY A 71 0.69 -11.11 26.52
C GLY A 71 0.37 -10.75 25.07
N THR A 72 1.29 -11.08 24.17
CA THR A 72 1.23 -10.69 22.76
C THR A 72 1.41 -11.90 21.85
N VAL A 73 0.94 -11.80 20.62
CA VAL A 73 1.33 -12.73 19.55
C VAL A 73 2.42 -12.05 18.73
N GLY A 74 3.60 -12.64 18.73
CA GLY A 74 4.79 -12.16 18.02
C GLY A 74 5.25 -13.13 16.94
N SER A 75 6.03 -12.61 15.99
CA SER A 75 6.62 -13.35 14.87
C SER A 75 5.61 -14.20 14.10
N THR A 76 4.71 -13.53 13.37
CA THR A 76 3.71 -14.20 12.53
C THR A 76 4.24 -14.39 11.10
N SER A 77 4.07 -15.58 10.53
CA SER A 77 4.35 -15.81 9.11
C SER A 77 3.42 -16.86 8.52
N THR A 78 3.26 -16.79 7.20
CA THR A 78 2.48 -17.72 6.40
C THR A 78 3.39 -18.63 5.57
N GLY A 79 3.02 -19.89 5.45
CA GLY A 79 3.66 -20.91 4.63
C GLY A 79 2.65 -21.66 3.77
N ALA A 80 3.12 -22.68 3.05
CA ALA A 80 2.27 -23.48 2.18
C ALA A 80 1.12 -24.15 2.97
N GLY A 81 -0.12 -23.98 2.49
CA GLY A 81 -1.32 -24.55 3.10
C GLY A 81 -2.08 -23.64 4.08
N VAL A 82 -1.63 -22.39 4.28
CA VAL A 82 -2.41 -21.39 5.02
C VAL A 82 -3.66 -21.01 4.22
N LYS A 83 -4.79 -20.82 4.91
CA LYS A 83 -6.04 -20.36 4.31
C LYS A 83 -6.19 -18.86 4.56
N LEU A 84 -6.81 -18.16 3.63
CA LEU A 84 -7.19 -16.76 3.82
C LEU A 84 -8.36 -16.69 4.83
N GLY A 85 -8.40 -15.63 5.64
CA GLY A 85 -9.45 -15.40 6.64
C GLY A 85 -8.95 -15.30 8.08
N ALA A 86 -9.90 -15.30 9.01
CA ALA A 86 -9.65 -15.06 10.44
C ALA A 86 -9.44 -16.37 11.21
N TYR A 87 -8.25 -16.53 11.78
CA TYR A 87 -7.93 -17.59 12.73
C TYR A 87 -8.18 -17.08 14.14
N THR A 88 -9.05 -17.76 14.89
CA THR A 88 -9.37 -17.35 16.27
C THR A 88 -8.59 -18.20 17.26
N LEU A 89 -7.82 -17.54 18.12
CA LEU A 89 -7.11 -18.14 19.23
C LEU A 89 -7.88 -17.81 20.50
N LYS A 90 -8.17 -18.82 21.31
CA LYS A 90 -8.89 -18.63 22.57
C LYS A 90 -8.19 -19.37 23.71
N ALA A 91 -7.84 -18.67 24.77
CA ALA A 91 -7.22 -19.22 25.96
C ALA A 91 -8.21 -20.14 26.70
N THR A 92 -7.78 -21.36 26.97
CA THR A 92 -8.47 -22.29 27.88
C THR A 92 -7.89 -22.23 29.30
N GLY A 93 -6.70 -21.65 29.45
CA GLY A 93 -6.02 -21.39 30.71
C GLY A 93 -4.86 -20.41 30.51
N ALA A 94 -3.96 -20.29 31.49
CA ALA A 94 -2.88 -19.30 31.45
C ALA A 94 -1.83 -19.52 30.35
N THR A 95 -1.70 -20.74 29.84
CA THR A 95 -0.63 -21.13 28.92
C THR A 95 -1.10 -21.84 27.66
N THR A 96 -2.39 -22.15 27.53
CA THR A 96 -2.93 -22.96 26.42
C THR A 96 -4.02 -22.21 25.68
N PHE A 97 -3.90 -22.19 24.35
CA PHE A 97 -4.85 -21.56 23.43
C PHE A 97 -5.38 -22.60 22.44
N THR A 98 -6.69 -22.68 22.28
CA THR A 98 -7.30 -23.39 21.15
C THR A 98 -7.17 -22.52 19.91
N VAL A 99 -6.78 -23.11 18.78
CA VAL A 99 -6.68 -22.43 17.49
C VAL A 99 -7.77 -22.96 16.59
N THR A 100 -8.61 -22.07 16.05
CA THR A 100 -9.65 -22.42 15.10
C THR A 100 -9.34 -21.78 13.76
N ASP A 101 -9.44 -22.55 12.68
CA ASP A 101 -9.23 -22.06 11.32
C ASP A 101 -10.44 -21.23 10.83
N PRO A 102 -10.29 -20.48 9.71
CA PRO A 102 -11.37 -19.67 9.15
C PRO A 102 -12.61 -20.47 8.71
N GLU A 103 -12.49 -21.79 8.54
CA GLU A 103 -13.58 -22.70 8.18
C GLU A 103 -14.26 -23.33 9.42
N GLY A 104 -13.82 -22.98 10.63
CA GLY A 104 -14.37 -23.45 11.89
C GLY A 104 -13.75 -24.74 12.43
N ASN A 105 -12.70 -25.27 11.78
CA ASN A 105 -12.03 -26.49 12.23
C ASN A 105 -11.06 -26.18 13.38
N ALA A 106 -11.09 -27.02 14.41
CA ALA A 106 -10.11 -26.95 15.49
C ALA A 106 -8.75 -27.51 15.02
N LEU A 107 -7.73 -26.66 15.05
CA LEU A 107 -6.33 -27.05 14.87
C LEU A 107 -5.72 -27.45 16.24
N PRO A 108 -4.53 -28.06 16.26
CA PRO A 108 -3.84 -28.36 17.51
C PRO A 108 -3.66 -27.11 18.37
N ASN A 109 -3.71 -27.27 19.69
CA ASN A 109 -3.61 -26.17 20.64
C ASN A 109 -2.22 -25.51 20.58
N ALA A 110 -2.19 -24.18 20.66
CA ALA A 110 -0.97 -23.41 20.84
C ALA A 110 -0.61 -23.29 22.33
N THR A 111 0.68 -23.33 22.64
CA THR A 111 1.19 -23.15 24.00
C THR A 111 2.02 -21.89 24.09
N VAL A 112 1.81 -21.10 25.14
CA VAL A 112 2.56 -19.86 25.38
C VAL A 112 4.05 -20.17 25.54
N GLY A 113 4.89 -19.36 24.89
CA GLY A 113 6.34 -19.52 24.85
C GLY A 113 6.85 -20.59 23.88
N THR A 114 5.96 -21.33 23.21
CA THR A 114 6.32 -22.32 22.20
C THR A 114 5.93 -21.84 20.81
N ALA A 115 6.80 -22.03 19.82
CA ALA A 115 6.48 -21.71 18.43
C ALA A 115 5.35 -22.62 17.94
N TYR A 116 4.31 -22.01 17.37
CA TYR A 116 3.23 -22.70 16.70
C TYR A 116 3.52 -22.75 15.20
N SER A 117 3.43 -23.94 14.58
CA SER A 117 3.67 -24.15 13.14
C SER A 117 2.73 -25.22 12.60
N GLN A 118 1.47 -24.89 12.37
CA GLN A 118 0.46 -25.84 11.88
C GLN A 118 -0.28 -25.27 10.67
N SER A 119 -0.56 -26.13 9.68
CA SER A 119 -1.29 -25.76 8.46
C SER A 119 -0.74 -24.51 7.75
N GLY A 120 0.59 -24.34 7.78
CA GLY A 120 1.25 -23.17 7.18
C GLY A 120 1.13 -21.87 8.00
N LEU A 121 0.42 -21.85 9.14
CA LEU A 121 0.40 -20.70 10.03
C LEU A 121 1.51 -20.83 11.08
N ASN A 122 2.39 -19.83 11.14
CA ASN A 122 3.44 -19.75 12.15
C ASN A 122 3.27 -18.52 13.03
N PHE A 123 3.31 -18.70 14.35
CA PHE A 123 3.34 -17.59 15.31
C PHE A 123 3.91 -18.04 16.65
N THR A 124 4.26 -17.10 17.52
CA THR A 124 4.62 -17.36 18.92
C THR A 124 3.78 -16.51 19.85
N ILE A 125 3.20 -17.12 20.88
CA ILE A 125 2.49 -16.37 21.93
C ILE A 125 3.49 -16.09 23.06
N THR A 126 3.67 -14.83 23.42
CA THR A 126 4.54 -14.41 24.51
C THR A 126 3.69 -13.99 25.70
N ALA A 127 4.00 -14.53 26.89
CA ALA A 127 3.34 -14.11 28.13
C ALA A 127 3.72 -12.66 28.45
N GLY A 128 2.73 -11.88 28.90
CA GLY A 128 2.96 -10.57 29.49
C GLY A 128 3.13 -10.65 31.01
N GLY A 129 3.23 -9.49 31.66
CA GLY A 129 3.33 -9.41 33.12
C GLY A 129 2.09 -9.88 33.88
N THR A 130 0.91 -9.79 33.27
CA THR A 130 -0.36 -10.35 33.76
C THR A 130 -0.66 -11.62 32.97
N ALA A 131 -0.82 -12.73 33.69
CA ALA A 131 -1.10 -14.03 33.08
C ALA A 131 -2.42 -14.02 32.30
N PHE A 132 -2.48 -14.81 31.23
CA PHE A 132 -3.72 -15.02 30.50
C PHE A 132 -4.77 -15.73 31.37
N ALA A 133 -6.04 -15.44 31.11
CA ALA A 133 -7.18 -16.10 31.71
C ALA A 133 -8.01 -16.86 30.67
N ALA A 134 -8.86 -17.77 31.12
CA ALA A 134 -9.79 -18.44 30.22
C ALA A 134 -10.69 -17.42 29.51
N ASN A 135 -10.88 -17.60 28.20
CA ASN A 135 -11.55 -16.71 27.26
C ASN A 135 -10.76 -15.49 26.76
N ASP A 136 -9.51 -15.28 27.18
CA ASP A 136 -8.64 -14.33 26.47
C ASP A 136 -8.51 -14.77 25.01
N SER A 137 -8.58 -13.84 24.07
CA SER A 137 -8.61 -14.18 22.64
C SER A 137 -7.72 -13.28 21.79
N PHE A 138 -7.22 -13.86 20.70
CA PHE A 138 -6.55 -13.15 19.61
C PHE A 138 -7.18 -13.59 18.30
N THR A 139 -7.42 -12.66 17.40
CA THR A 139 -7.86 -12.93 16.03
C THR A 139 -6.70 -12.62 15.10
N LEU A 140 -6.23 -13.64 14.37
CA LEU A 140 -5.19 -13.52 13.35
C LEU A 140 -5.90 -13.49 12.00
N THR A 141 -6.01 -12.31 11.41
CA THR A 141 -6.64 -12.11 10.09
C THR A 141 -5.57 -12.16 9.02
N ILE A 142 -5.79 -13.01 8.02
CA ILE A 142 -4.97 -13.04 6.80
C ILE A 142 -5.85 -12.48 5.67
N PRO A 143 -5.66 -11.23 5.26
CA PRO A 143 -6.45 -10.61 4.21
C PRO A 143 -6.08 -11.15 2.83
N ASP A 144 -7.01 -11.04 1.88
CA ASP A 144 -6.74 -11.29 0.45
C ASP A 144 -6.12 -10.05 -0.19
N SER A 145 -4.93 -9.68 0.28
CA SER A 145 -4.21 -8.50 -0.21
C SER A 145 -3.29 -8.82 -1.39
N ALA A 146 -3.12 -10.10 -1.75
CA ALA A 146 -2.28 -10.52 -2.86
C ALA A 146 -2.80 -9.90 -4.18
N GLY A 147 -1.89 -9.30 -4.96
CA GLY A 147 -2.24 -8.61 -6.20
C GLY A 147 -2.74 -7.17 -6.03
N THR A 148 -2.89 -6.69 -4.79
CA THR A 148 -3.09 -5.25 -4.54
C THR A 148 -1.76 -4.51 -4.51
N TYR A 149 -1.82 -3.19 -4.72
CA TYR A 149 -0.64 -2.33 -4.81
C TYR A 149 -0.59 -1.38 -3.62
N ILE A 150 0.60 -1.16 -3.08
CA ILE A 150 0.87 -0.18 -2.02
C ILE A 150 2.14 0.61 -2.34
N LEU A 151 2.42 1.67 -1.59
CA LEU A 151 3.68 2.41 -1.72
C LEU A 151 4.87 1.46 -1.54
N SER A 152 5.81 1.48 -2.49
CA SER A 152 6.96 0.58 -2.43
C SER A 152 7.95 1.03 -1.35
N VAL A 153 8.16 0.17 -0.36
CA VAL A 153 9.15 0.37 0.72
C VAL A 153 10.21 -0.71 0.59
N LYS A 154 11.48 -0.33 0.44
CA LYS A 154 12.57 -1.28 0.16
C LYS A 154 12.77 -2.34 1.24
N THR A 155 12.40 -2.03 2.48
CA THR A 155 12.49 -2.92 3.64
C THR A 155 11.25 -3.77 3.86
N ALA A 156 10.20 -3.63 3.03
CA ALA A 156 9.05 -4.50 3.10
C ALA A 156 9.44 -5.96 2.77
N SER A 157 8.60 -6.91 3.17
CA SER A 157 8.80 -8.34 2.96
C SER A 157 7.58 -9.06 2.38
N ASP A 158 6.56 -8.29 2.00
CA ASP A 158 5.27 -8.73 1.47
C ASP A 158 5.26 -8.75 -0.08
N GLY A 159 6.40 -8.49 -0.73
CA GLY A 159 6.54 -8.34 -2.18
C GLY A 159 6.52 -6.89 -2.66
N SER A 160 5.91 -5.97 -1.91
CA SER A 160 5.80 -4.55 -2.30
C SER A 160 7.14 -3.81 -2.34
N GLN A 161 8.18 -4.42 -1.79
CA GLN A 161 9.57 -3.95 -1.88
C GLN A 161 10.12 -3.88 -3.31
N THR A 162 9.46 -4.51 -4.29
CA THR A 162 9.87 -4.43 -5.69
C THR A 162 8.97 -3.43 -6.40
N PRO A 163 9.51 -2.30 -6.88
CA PRO A 163 8.72 -1.28 -7.56
C PRO A 163 8.34 -1.78 -8.96
N VAL A 164 7.05 -1.73 -9.28
CA VAL A 164 6.49 -2.29 -10.53
C VAL A 164 5.63 -1.31 -11.31
N ALA A 165 5.14 -0.23 -10.68
CA ALA A 165 4.21 0.69 -11.31
C ALA A 165 4.33 2.10 -10.73
N ILE A 166 3.92 3.12 -11.50
CA ILE A 166 3.80 4.50 -11.03
C ILE A 166 2.32 4.90 -11.01
N LEU A 167 1.86 5.52 -9.93
CA LEU A 167 0.49 5.96 -9.80
C LEU A 167 0.15 7.08 -10.81
N ALA A 168 -0.89 6.87 -11.62
CA ALA A 168 -1.25 7.78 -12.72
C ALA A 168 -2.14 8.95 -12.29
N ASP A 169 -2.88 8.81 -11.19
CA ASP A 169 -3.70 9.86 -10.58
C ASP A 169 -3.71 9.73 -9.06
N ALA A 170 -3.94 10.84 -8.33
CA ALA A 170 -3.95 10.80 -6.87
C ALA A 170 -5.08 9.89 -6.34
N ALA A 171 -4.76 9.02 -5.40
CA ALA A 171 -5.71 8.05 -4.85
C ALA A 171 -5.62 7.97 -3.33
N ASP A 172 -6.75 7.77 -2.67
CA ASP A 172 -6.87 7.68 -1.22
C ASP A 172 -7.52 6.35 -0.83
N ALA A 173 -6.68 5.40 -0.39
CA ALA A 173 -7.09 4.09 0.10
C ALA A 173 -7.03 4.01 1.64
N THR A 174 -7.13 5.15 2.35
CA THR A 174 -7.10 5.17 3.83
C THR A 174 -8.32 4.51 4.47
N SER A 175 -9.46 4.52 3.76
CA SER A 175 -10.72 3.90 4.21
C SER A 175 -10.99 2.55 3.56
N GLY A 176 -9.98 1.95 2.94
CA GLY A 176 -10.05 0.66 2.25
C GLY A 176 -9.60 0.73 0.79
N PRO A 177 -9.59 -0.42 0.09
CA PRO A 177 -9.01 -0.51 -1.25
C PRO A 177 -9.77 0.30 -2.30
N VAL A 178 -9.04 0.98 -3.19
CA VAL A 178 -9.61 1.84 -4.24
C VAL A 178 -9.06 1.49 -5.61
N THR A 179 -9.92 1.42 -6.63
CA THR A 179 -9.50 1.25 -8.02
C THR A 179 -8.91 2.55 -8.57
N THR A 180 -7.68 2.49 -9.08
CA THR A 180 -6.98 3.63 -9.68
C THR A 180 -6.14 3.20 -10.89
N GLY A 181 -5.73 4.15 -11.72
CA GLY A 181 -4.87 3.92 -12.86
C GLY A 181 -3.39 3.98 -12.47
N VAL A 182 -2.58 3.11 -13.07
CA VAL A 182 -1.12 3.16 -12.96
C VAL A 182 -0.47 3.16 -14.33
N TYR A 183 0.75 3.68 -14.41
CA TYR A 183 1.66 3.50 -15.53
C TYR A 183 2.52 2.25 -15.29
N LEU A 184 2.40 1.29 -16.21
CA LEU A 184 3.25 0.10 -16.27
C LEU A 184 4.47 0.31 -17.17
N MET A 185 4.38 1.25 -18.12
CA MET A 185 5.49 1.64 -18.99
C MET A 185 5.39 3.14 -19.24
N ALA A 186 6.44 3.88 -18.90
CA ALA A 186 6.54 5.31 -19.13
C ALA A 186 8.00 5.79 -18.98
N GLU A 187 8.31 6.92 -19.61
CA GLU A 187 9.47 7.73 -19.26
C GLU A 187 9.05 8.79 -18.24
N VAL A 188 9.62 8.74 -17.04
CA VAL A 188 9.23 9.59 -15.90
C VAL A 188 10.37 10.47 -15.42
N ASN A 189 10.03 11.66 -14.93
CA ASN A 189 10.97 12.59 -14.31
C ASN A 189 11.25 12.18 -12.87
N GLY A 190 12.51 11.87 -12.57
CA GLY A 190 12.92 11.46 -11.22
C GLY A 190 12.63 12.50 -10.13
N ASN A 191 12.59 13.79 -10.47
CA ASN A 191 12.32 14.88 -9.53
C ASN A 191 10.83 15.01 -9.18
N ALA A 192 9.94 14.45 -9.99
CA ALA A 192 8.49 14.49 -9.79
C ALA A 192 7.94 13.17 -9.21
N LEU A 193 8.80 12.17 -8.97
CA LEU A 193 8.41 10.92 -8.36
C LEU A 193 8.23 11.07 -6.85
N ASN A 194 7.20 10.40 -6.33
CA ASN A 194 6.96 10.28 -4.90
C ASN A 194 7.33 8.86 -4.46
N TYR A 195 8.33 8.71 -3.61
CA TYR A 195 8.79 7.40 -3.14
C TYR A 195 9.17 7.46 -1.67
N ASP A 196 9.14 6.31 -1.03
CA ASP A 196 9.52 6.19 0.37
C ASP A 196 11.01 6.51 0.59
N ALA A 197 11.37 7.03 1.78
CA ALA A 197 12.73 7.42 2.13
C ALA A 197 13.74 6.26 2.12
N SER A 198 13.29 5.00 2.13
CA SER A 198 14.16 3.82 1.96
C SER A 198 14.77 3.71 0.55
N TRP A 199 14.25 4.45 -0.43
CA TRP A 199 14.78 4.51 -1.79
C TRP A 199 15.66 5.74 -2.01
N ASN A 200 16.70 5.55 -2.80
CA ASN A 200 17.40 6.65 -3.47
C ASN A 200 17.19 6.53 -4.99
N ILE A 201 17.24 7.65 -5.70
CA ILE A 201 16.89 7.71 -7.14
C ILE A 201 17.73 6.75 -7.99
N THR A 202 19.00 6.54 -7.65
CA THR A 202 19.89 5.63 -8.39
C THR A 202 19.44 4.18 -8.24
N THR A 203 19.19 3.73 -7.02
CA THR A 203 18.71 2.36 -6.75
C THR A 203 17.29 2.14 -7.25
N LEU A 204 16.44 3.16 -7.15
CA LEU A 204 15.08 3.14 -7.66
C LEU A 204 15.05 3.04 -9.19
N THR A 205 15.89 3.83 -9.87
CA THR A 205 16.03 3.79 -11.34
C THR A 205 16.47 2.40 -11.80
N ALA A 206 17.41 1.76 -11.09
CA ALA A 206 17.82 0.40 -11.40
C ALA A 206 16.68 -0.61 -11.24
N ALA A 207 15.88 -0.50 -10.19
CA ALA A 207 14.75 -1.39 -9.94
C ALA A 207 13.60 -1.19 -10.94
N LEU A 208 13.26 0.06 -11.28
CA LEU A 208 12.19 0.41 -12.22
C LEU A 208 12.46 -0.03 -13.66
N ARG A 209 13.73 -0.20 -14.05
CA ARG A 209 14.07 -0.73 -15.40
C ARG A 209 13.51 -2.12 -15.64
N SER A 210 13.48 -2.98 -14.62
CA SER A 210 12.88 -4.32 -14.73
C SER A 210 11.36 -4.26 -14.97
N ALA A 211 10.73 -3.15 -14.58
CA ALA A 211 9.31 -2.87 -14.80
C ALA A 211 9.06 -1.98 -16.03
N THR A 212 10.02 -1.86 -16.96
CA THR A 212 9.89 -1.02 -18.18
C THR A 212 9.59 0.46 -17.93
N ILE A 213 9.91 0.96 -16.73
CA ILE A 213 9.78 2.37 -16.35
C ILE A 213 11.17 3.00 -16.40
N PHE A 214 11.30 4.07 -17.18
CA PHE A 214 12.57 4.73 -17.43
C PHE A 214 12.61 6.08 -16.72
N VAL A 215 13.48 6.20 -15.72
CA VAL A 215 13.66 7.46 -14.98
C VAL A 215 14.67 8.35 -15.70
N LYS A 216 14.30 9.61 -15.93
CA LYS A 216 15.16 10.63 -16.54
C LYS A 216 15.39 11.78 -15.56
N SER A 217 16.55 12.42 -15.71
CA SER A 217 16.79 13.74 -15.13
C SER A 217 15.92 14.76 -15.84
N SER A 218 15.36 15.72 -15.11
CA SER A 218 14.53 16.78 -15.69
C SER A 218 15.24 17.50 -16.83
N VAL A 219 14.60 17.58 -18.00
CA VAL A 219 14.85 18.70 -18.92
C VAL A 219 14.15 19.90 -18.30
N SER A 220 14.92 20.92 -17.96
CA SER A 220 14.40 22.20 -17.51
C SER A 220 13.34 22.73 -18.49
N ALA A 221 12.16 23.08 -17.99
CA ALA A 221 11.18 23.87 -18.73
C ALA A 221 11.49 25.39 -18.67
N ALA A 222 12.54 25.79 -17.95
CA ALA A 222 13.02 27.16 -18.00
C ALA A 222 13.58 27.47 -19.40
N ASP A 223 13.35 28.70 -19.84
CA ASP A 223 13.90 29.23 -21.09
C ASP A 223 15.42 28.95 -21.11
N PRO A 224 15.98 28.32 -22.16
CA PRO A 224 17.42 28.19 -22.26
C PRO A 224 18.04 29.59 -22.25
N SER A 225 18.79 29.90 -21.20
CA SER A 225 19.54 31.14 -21.05
C SER A 225 20.60 31.31 -22.13
#